data_AF-A0A956R9M9-F1
#
_entry.id   AF-A0A956R9M9-F1
#
_cell.length_a   1.000
_cell.length_b   1.000
_cell.length_c   1.000
_cell.angle_alpha   90.00
_cell.angle_beta   90.00
_cell.angle_gamma   90.00
#
_symmetry.space_group_name_H-M   'P 1'
#
loop_
_entity.id
_entity.type
_entity.pdbx_description
1 polymer ?
#
loop_
_entity_poly.entity_id
_entity_poly.type
_entity_poly.pdbx_seq_one_letter_code
_entity_poly.pdbx_strand_id
1 'polypeptide(L)'
;MRTRSSSVSCRRPAASRLSALACAAACAAAFAAACGGGAGGTQADGKGSTPAKTEGDAKADAKADAKTDAKADAKTDAKTKTDAKTEGDAKAEATPADQAAALQAKIDDFAVAELGVDISTLPESERAALLTLIEAAKQLDPVFDRQAWAGNPVLEAELAGATDPLGRAKYAYFRIMRGPWDRQAHREPFAIDRPWPKGAGFYPEDLSAEDFRAWVQAHPGDQPAFEGLFTVIEREGDGLVARPYSKVYAQ
;
A
#
# COMPACT_ATOMS: atom_id res chain seq x y z
N MET A 1 -27.80 46.94 -28.07
CA MET A 1 -28.40 45.64 -27.70
C MET A 1 -27.52 44.99 -26.65
N ARG A 2 -28.06 44.72 -25.46
CA ARG A 2 -27.33 44.16 -24.31
C ARG A 2 -27.35 42.64 -24.40
N THR A 3 -26.20 41.97 -24.42
CA THR A 3 -26.11 40.52 -24.23
C THR A 3 -25.79 40.26 -22.76
N ARG A 4 -26.76 39.68 -22.04
CA ARG A 4 -26.63 39.32 -20.63
C ARG A 4 -25.89 37.98 -20.52
N SER A 5 -24.86 38.01 -19.69
CA SER A 5 -24.21 36.84 -19.09
C SER A 5 -25.19 36.17 -18.11
N SER A 6 -25.39 34.86 -18.25
CA SER A 6 -26.20 34.05 -17.32
C SER A 6 -25.27 33.11 -16.56
N SER A 7 -24.84 33.56 -15.39
CA SER A 7 -24.22 32.75 -14.33
C SER A 7 -25.30 31.93 -13.63
N VAL A 8 -25.23 30.60 -13.71
CA VAL A 8 -26.07 29.70 -12.92
C VAL A 8 -25.44 29.54 -11.53
N SER A 9 -26.08 30.13 -10.54
CA SER A 9 -25.78 29.99 -9.12
C SER A 9 -26.41 28.70 -8.59
N CYS A 10 -25.59 27.72 -8.21
CA CYS A 10 -26.05 26.53 -7.50
C CYS A 10 -26.11 26.82 -6.00
N ARG A 11 -27.32 27.06 -5.48
CA ARG A 11 -27.59 27.12 -4.03
C ARG A 11 -27.72 25.69 -3.48
N ARG A 12 -26.94 25.38 -2.44
CA ARG A 12 -27.16 24.22 -1.56
C ARG A 12 -28.42 24.45 -0.70
N PRO A 13 -29.34 23.48 -0.58
CA PRO A 13 -30.33 23.51 0.49
C PRO A 13 -29.81 22.76 1.73
N ALA A 14 -30.10 23.32 2.91
CA ALA A 14 -29.84 22.72 4.21
C ALA A 14 -31.09 22.00 4.74
N ALA A 15 -30.85 20.83 5.34
CA ALA A 15 -31.59 20.11 6.40
C ALA A 15 -33.11 19.91 6.30
N SER A 16 -33.56 18.64 6.41
CA SER A 16 -34.37 18.18 7.56
C SER A 16 -34.72 16.68 7.49
N ARG A 17 -34.77 16.06 8.67
CA ARG A 17 -35.12 14.68 8.98
C ARG A 17 -36.62 14.42 8.77
N LEU A 18 -37.03 13.26 8.26
CA LEU A 18 -38.18 12.47 8.77
C LEU A 18 -38.44 11.18 7.98
N SER A 19 -38.76 10.15 8.76
CA SER A 19 -39.25 8.79 8.49
C SER A 19 -39.90 8.45 7.15
N ALA A 20 -39.40 7.33 6.60
CA ALA A 20 -40.09 6.04 6.40
C ALA A 20 -41.46 5.96 5.69
N LEU A 21 -41.52 4.89 4.89
CA LEU A 21 -42.67 4.21 4.28
C LEU A 21 -43.11 4.65 2.87
N ALA A 22 -43.33 3.61 2.06
CA ALA A 22 -43.93 3.56 0.74
C ALA A 22 -43.01 3.92 -0.44
N CYS A 23 -42.47 2.90 -1.10
CA CYS A 23 -43.10 2.37 -2.32
C CYS A 23 -42.12 1.39 -3.00
N ALA A 24 -42.25 0.10 -2.72
CA ALA A 24 -41.61 -0.94 -3.51
C ALA A 24 -42.63 -2.05 -3.76
N ALA A 25 -43.42 -1.86 -4.81
CA ALA A 25 -44.25 -2.89 -5.41
C ALA A 25 -43.84 -3.03 -6.88
N ALA A 26 -43.75 -4.28 -7.32
CA ALA A 26 -43.48 -4.76 -8.69
C ALA A 26 -42.01 -4.73 -9.13
N CYS A 27 -41.36 -5.90 -9.19
CA CYS A 27 -41.46 -6.85 -10.31
C CYS A 27 -40.26 -7.82 -10.24
N ALA A 28 -40.47 -9.10 -9.89
CA ALA A 28 -39.47 -10.14 -10.08
C ALA A 28 -40.16 -11.47 -10.35
N ALA A 29 -40.09 -11.91 -11.61
CA ALA A 29 -40.45 -13.24 -12.06
C ALA A 29 -39.30 -13.79 -12.93
N ALA A 30 -39.07 -15.10 -12.80
CA ALA A 30 -38.03 -15.93 -13.45
C ALA A 30 -36.62 -15.72 -12.90
N PHE A 31 -35.88 -16.73 -12.44
CA PHE A 31 -35.68 -18.05 -13.03
C PHE A 31 -35.11 -19.00 -11.98
N ALA A 32 -35.70 -20.20 -11.87
CA ALA A 32 -35.23 -21.28 -11.02
C ALA A 32 -34.58 -22.38 -11.88
N ALA A 33 -33.73 -23.17 -11.22
CA ALA A 33 -33.38 -24.57 -11.52
C ALA A 33 -32.12 -24.86 -12.36
N ALA A 34 -31.13 -25.45 -11.68
CA ALA A 34 -30.20 -26.53 -12.08
C ALA A 34 -28.96 -26.39 -11.18
N CYS A 35 -28.49 -27.33 -10.35
CA CYS A 35 -28.64 -28.77 -10.25
C CYS A 35 -28.51 -29.17 -8.76
N GLY A 36 -29.22 -30.23 -8.36
CA GLY A 36 -28.92 -30.97 -7.14
C GLY A 36 -28.36 -32.35 -7.47
N GLY A 37 -27.58 -32.89 -6.53
CA GLY A 37 -27.74 -34.29 -6.13
C GLY A 37 -26.52 -35.22 -6.26
N GLY A 38 -26.03 -35.66 -5.09
CA GLY A 38 -25.51 -37.03 -4.84
C GLY A 38 -23.98 -37.24 -4.91
N ALA A 39 -23.31 -38.13 -4.16
CA ALA A 39 -23.46 -38.75 -2.83
C ALA A 39 -22.25 -39.72 -2.67
N GLY A 40 -21.72 -39.87 -1.44
CA GLY A 40 -21.30 -41.18 -0.88
C GLY A 40 -19.85 -41.69 -0.97
N GLY A 41 -19.21 -41.86 0.21
CA GLY A 41 -18.28 -42.95 0.59
C GLY A 41 -16.82 -42.87 0.12
N THR A 42 -15.77 -43.34 0.81
CA THR A 42 -15.58 -44.04 2.10
C THR A 42 -14.07 -44.01 2.42
N GLN A 43 -13.72 -44.14 3.70
CA GLN A 43 -12.39 -44.18 4.31
C GLN A 43 -11.62 -45.50 4.08
N ALA A 44 -10.28 -45.45 3.96
CA ALA A 44 -9.37 -46.53 4.37
C ALA A 44 -7.91 -46.05 4.54
N ASP A 45 -7.34 -46.38 5.70
CA ASP A 45 -5.96 -46.21 6.15
C ASP A 45 -4.92 -47.10 5.40
N GLY A 46 -3.64 -46.70 5.40
CA GLY A 46 -2.54 -47.56 4.95
C GLY A 46 -1.16 -46.91 5.06
N LYS A 47 -0.22 -47.61 5.69
CA LYS A 47 0.98 -47.11 6.38
C LYS A 47 2.27 -47.54 5.64
N GLY A 48 3.25 -46.63 5.53
CA GLY A 48 4.71 -46.91 5.54
C GLY A 48 5.40 -47.43 4.27
N SER A 49 6.46 -46.76 3.83
CA SER A 49 7.87 -47.20 4.04
C SER A 49 8.84 -46.37 3.17
N THR A 50 10.07 -46.26 3.66
CA THR A 50 11.15 -45.31 3.32
C THR A 50 12.06 -45.83 2.17
N PRO A 51 13.23 -45.22 1.85
CA PRO A 51 13.53 -44.63 0.54
C PRO A 51 14.55 -45.43 -0.31
N ALA A 52 14.61 -45.15 -1.61
CA ALA A 52 15.68 -45.62 -2.50
C ALA A 52 16.69 -44.50 -2.76
N LYS A 53 17.94 -44.73 -2.35
CA LYS A 53 19.14 -44.07 -2.88
C LYS A 53 19.40 -44.58 -4.30
N THR A 54 19.91 -43.73 -5.17
CA THR A 54 20.94 -44.09 -6.15
C THR A 54 21.79 -42.86 -6.46
N GLU A 55 23.08 -42.99 -6.20
CA GLU A 55 24.17 -42.17 -6.74
C GLU A 55 24.36 -42.52 -8.23
N GLY A 56 24.97 -41.62 -9.02
CA GLY A 56 25.53 -42.01 -10.32
C GLY A 56 25.62 -40.93 -11.39
N ASP A 57 26.68 -40.12 -11.28
CA ASP A 57 27.54 -39.69 -12.37
C ASP A 57 27.15 -38.58 -13.35
N ALA A 58 28.23 -37.84 -13.66
CA ALA A 58 28.32 -36.60 -14.38
C ALA A 58 28.23 -36.76 -15.90
N LYS A 59 27.79 -35.69 -16.56
CA LYS A 59 28.47 -35.23 -17.77
C LYS A 59 28.22 -33.74 -18.02
N ALA A 60 29.33 -33.02 -18.11
CA ALA A 60 29.41 -31.68 -18.66
C ALA A 60 29.10 -31.73 -20.17
N ASP A 61 28.42 -30.71 -20.67
CA ASP A 61 28.60 -30.21 -22.03
C ASP A 61 28.27 -28.71 -22.04
N ALA A 62 29.35 -27.93 -22.11
CA ALA A 62 29.30 -26.51 -22.45
C ALA A 62 29.08 -26.39 -23.97
N LYS A 63 28.13 -25.55 -24.37
CA LYS A 63 28.17 -24.88 -25.66
C LYS A 63 27.85 -23.40 -25.49
N ALA A 64 28.90 -22.63 -25.73
CA ALA A 64 28.83 -21.23 -26.08
C ALA A 64 28.21 -21.09 -27.48
N ASP A 65 27.39 -20.07 -27.67
CA ASP A 65 27.20 -19.42 -28.96
C ASP A 65 27.09 -17.91 -28.70
N ALA A 66 28.22 -17.25 -28.90
CA ALA A 66 28.30 -15.82 -29.11
C ALA A 66 27.88 -15.54 -30.55
N LYS A 67 26.99 -14.56 -30.75
CA LYS A 67 26.88 -13.87 -32.03
C LYS A 67 26.81 -12.37 -31.78
N THR A 68 27.96 -11.76 -32.01
CA THR A 68 28.19 -10.36 -32.29
C THR A 68 27.41 -9.91 -33.52
N ASP A 69 26.83 -8.72 -33.45
CA ASP A 69 26.73 -7.82 -34.61
C ASP A 69 26.94 -6.38 -34.10
N ALA A 70 28.12 -5.84 -34.42
CA ALA A 70 28.41 -4.42 -34.33
C ALA A 70 28.43 -3.87 -35.76
N LYS A 71 27.64 -2.83 -36.02
CA LYS A 71 27.97 -1.86 -37.06
C LYS A 71 27.67 -0.47 -36.54
N ALA A 72 28.75 0.30 -36.44
CA ALA A 72 28.76 1.71 -36.12
C ALA A 72 28.19 2.54 -37.28
N ASP A 73 27.61 3.69 -36.95
CA ASP A 73 27.79 4.91 -37.72
C ASP A 73 27.75 6.10 -36.75
N ALA A 74 28.87 6.81 -36.69
CA ALA A 74 29.03 8.08 -36.01
C ALA A 74 28.63 9.21 -36.97
N LYS A 75 27.86 10.19 -36.49
CA LYS A 75 28.04 11.58 -36.90
C LYS A 75 27.65 12.52 -35.77
N THR A 76 28.68 13.25 -35.37
CA THR A 76 28.76 14.48 -34.59
C THR A 76 27.66 15.48 -34.95
N ASP A 77 27.17 16.20 -33.93
CA ASP A 77 27.28 17.66 -33.91
C ASP A 77 27.17 18.18 -32.47
N ALA A 78 28.28 18.77 -32.03
CA ALA A 78 28.36 19.58 -30.83
C ALA A 78 27.74 20.95 -31.11
N LYS A 79 26.83 21.40 -30.25
CA LYS A 79 26.58 22.82 -30.05
C LYS A 79 26.36 23.13 -28.58
N THR A 80 27.47 23.47 -27.95
CA THR A 80 27.55 24.30 -26.76
C THR A 80 26.72 25.57 -26.97
N LYS A 81 25.72 25.78 -26.11
CA LYS A 81 25.34 27.10 -25.65
C LYS A 81 25.10 27.04 -24.14
N THR A 82 26.13 27.51 -23.45
CA THR A 82 26.02 28.32 -22.24
C THR A 82 24.84 29.27 -22.35
N ASP A 83 23.93 29.19 -21.38
CA ASP A 83 23.42 30.37 -20.69
C ASP A 83 23.06 29.92 -19.28
N ALA A 84 23.96 30.24 -18.35
CA ALA A 84 23.68 30.24 -16.94
C ALA A 84 22.60 31.29 -16.67
N LYS A 85 21.45 30.84 -16.18
CA LYS A 85 20.53 31.68 -15.43
C LYS A 85 20.30 31.01 -14.09
N THR A 86 21.24 31.27 -13.18
CA THR A 86 21.02 31.12 -11.74
C THR A 86 20.05 32.22 -11.33
N GLU A 87 18.76 31.94 -11.46
CA GLU A 87 17.75 32.63 -10.66
C GLU A 87 17.52 31.73 -9.45
N GLY A 88 18.05 32.16 -8.32
CA GLY A 88 17.68 31.61 -7.04
C GLY A 88 16.22 31.95 -6.78
N ASP A 89 15.33 31.01 -7.08
CA ASP A 89 14.00 30.96 -6.49
C ASP A 89 14.17 30.68 -4.99
N ALA A 90 14.42 31.74 -4.22
CA ALA A 90 14.10 31.75 -2.81
C ALA A 90 12.56 31.64 -2.72
N LYS A 91 12.06 30.40 -2.72
CA LYS A 91 10.66 30.06 -2.50
C LYS A 91 10.25 30.77 -1.20
N ALA A 92 9.43 31.81 -1.32
CA ALA A 92 8.84 32.46 -0.17
C ALA A 92 8.21 31.37 0.71
N GLU A 93 8.65 31.28 1.97
CA GLU A 93 8.15 30.26 2.89
C GLU A 93 6.63 30.45 3.04
N ALA A 94 5.88 29.44 2.58
CA ALA A 94 4.43 29.46 2.63
C ALA A 94 3.98 29.53 4.10
N THR A 95 3.02 30.40 4.41
CA THR A 95 2.52 30.54 5.78
C THR A 95 1.81 29.24 6.20
N PRO A 96 1.66 28.97 7.51
CA PRO A 96 0.91 27.79 7.97
C PRO A 96 -0.52 27.73 7.42
N ALA A 97 -1.15 28.88 7.16
CA ALA A 97 -2.48 28.95 6.56
C ALA A 97 -2.47 28.51 5.08
N ASP A 98 -1.46 28.95 4.31
CA ASP A 98 -1.30 28.56 2.91
C ASP A 98 -1.03 27.06 2.79
N GLN A 99 -0.20 26.51 3.68
CA GLN A 99 0.08 25.07 3.75
C GLN A 99 -1.18 24.26 4.08
N ALA A 100 -1.99 24.73 5.03
CA ALA A 100 -3.25 24.07 5.37
C ALA A 100 -4.22 24.07 4.18
N ALA A 101 -4.33 25.19 3.46
CA ALA A 101 -5.17 25.29 2.27
C ALA A 101 -4.68 24.37 1.14
N ALA A 102 -3.37 24.27 0.92
CA ALA A 102 -2.79 23.38 -0.07
C ALA A 102 -3.05 21.90 0.25
N LEU A 103 -2.92 21.50 1.53
CA LEU A 103 -3.27 20.15 1.97
C LEU A 103 -4.77 19.87 1.84
N GLN A 104 -5.62 20.84 2.16
CA GLN A 104 -7.06 20.67 1.99
C GLN A 104 -7.43 20.44 0.53
N ALA A 105 -6.83 21.18 -0.41
CA ALA A 105 -7.06 20.96 -1.84
C ALA A 105 -6.70 19.52 -2.27
N LYS A 106 -5.58 18.98 -1.77
CA LYS A 106 -5.18 17.58 -2.02
C LYS A 106 -6.12 16.57 -1.37
N ILE A 107 -6.68 16.88 -0.19
CA ILE A 107 -7.71 16.03 0.44
C ILE A 107 -8.98 16.02 -0.42
N ASP A 108 -9.37 17.17 -0.98
CA ASP A 108 -10.58 17.31 -1.77
C ASP A 108 -10.51 16.57 -3.13
N ASP A 109 -9.31 16.20 -3.60
CA ASP A 109 -9.12 15.30 -4.75
C ASP A 109 -9.65 13.87 -4.48
N PHE A 110 -9.82 13.48 -3.20
CA PHE A 110 -10.40 12.20 -2.79
C PHE A 110 -11.91 12.33 -2.59
N ALA A 111 -12.66 12.04 -3.65
CA ALA A 111 -14.12 12.03 -3.59
C ALA A 111 -14.65 11.03 -2.56
N VAL A 112 -15.43 11.52 -1.59
CA VAL A 112 -16.09 10.67 -0.59
C VAL A 112 -17.23 9.91 -1.27
N ALA A 113 -17.17 8.58 -1.22
CA ALA A 113 -18.20 7.69 -1.71
C ALA A 113 -18.72 6.79 -0.59
N GLU A 114 -20.03 6.60 -0.52
CA GLU A 114 -20.65 5.63 0.38
C GLU A 114 -20.59 4.24 -0.26
N LEU A 115 -19.95 3.29 0.41
CA LEU A 115 -19.86 1.91 -0.03
C LEU A 115 -20.91 1.07 0.71
N GLY A 116 -22.01 0.75 0.01
CA GLY A 116 -23.08 -0.10 0.51
C GLY A 116 -23.15 -1.43 -0.23
N VAL A 117 -23.57 -2.48 0.48
CA VAL A 117 -23.85 -3.80 -0.10
C VAL A 117 -25.12 -4.38 0.53
N ASP A 118 -26.00 -4.96 -0.28
CA ASP A 118 -27.17 -5.67 0.21
C ASP A 118 -26.76 -7.06 0.75
N ILE A 119 -27.03 -7.28 2.03
CA ILE A 119 -26.75 -8.54 2.75
C ILE A 119 -28.02 -9.25 3.19
N SER A 120 -29.19 -8.83 2.71
CA SER A 120 -30.49 -9.39 3.08
C SER A 120 -30.63 -10.88 2.73
N THR A 121 -29.91 -11.33 1.71
CA THR A 121 -29.92 -12.72 1.22
C THR A 121 -29.06 -13.68 2.05
N LEU A 122 -28.15 -13.16 2.87
CA LEU A 122 -27.25 -13.99 3.67
C LEU A 122 -28.01 -14.65 4.84
N PRO A 123 -27.83 -15.95 5.11
CA PRO A 123 -28.27 -16.56 6.36
C PRO A 123 -27.67 -15.89 7.60
N GLU A 124 -28.31 -16.05 8.75
CA GLU A 124 -27.82 -15.46 10.02
C GLU A 124 -26.40 -15.92 10.37
N SER A 125 -26.09 -17.20 10.14
CA SER A 125 -24.75 -17.76 10.37
C SER A 125 -23.69 -17.10 9.50
N GLU A 126 -24.01 -16.77 8.25
CA GLU A 126 -23.07 -16.12 7.33
C GLU A 126 -22.87 -14.64 7.68
N ARG A 127 -23.93 -13.95 8.12
CA ARG A 127 -23.80 -12.60 8.67
C ARG A 127 -22.90 -12.58 9.90
N ALA A 128 -23.03 -13.55 10.81
CA ALA A 128 -22.15 -13.66 11.97
C ALA A 128 -20.68 -13.93 11.57
N ALA A 129 -20.45 -14.79 10.58
CA ALA A 129 -19.12 -15.02 10.04
C ALA A 129 -18.54 -13.76 9.37
N LEU A 130 -19.34 -13.05 8.58
CA LEU A 130 -18.94 -11.79 7.93
C LEU A 130 -18.52 -10.74 8.96
N LEU A 131 -19.26 -10.57 10.05
CA LEU A 131 -18.88 -9.67 11.14
C LEU A 131 -17.52 -10.02 11.72
N THR A 132 -17.24 -11.32 11.93
CA THR A 132 -15.94 -11.78 12.41
C THR A 132 -14.82 -11.48 11.43
N LEU A 133 -15.06 -11.69 10.13
CA LEU A 133 -14.09 -11.36 9.07
C LEU A 133 -13.80 -9.86 8.99
N ILE A 134 -14.81 -9.01 9.20
CA ILE A 134 -14.64 -7.56 9.25
C ILE A 134 -13.78 -7.16 10.45
N GLU A 135 -14.03 -7.73 11.63
CA GLU A 135 -13.20 -7.45 12.82
C GLU A 135 -11.75 -7.92 12.62
N ALA A 136 -11.53 -9.06 11.97
CA ALA A 136 -10.19 -9.51 11.61
C ALA A 136 -9.53 -8.59 10.57
N ALA A 137 -10.27 -8.15 9.54
CA ALA A 137 -9.76 -7.27 8.50
C ALA A 137 -9.32 -5.90 9.07
N LYS A 138 -10.04 -5.36 10.06
CA LYS A 138 -9.63 -4.14 10.77
C LYS A 138 -8.26 -4.25 11.44
N GLN A 139 -7.84 -5.45 11.85
CA GLN A 139 -6.51 -5.65 12.45
C GLN A 139 -5.38 -5.56 11.41
N LEU A 140 -5.68 -5.64 10.11
CA LEU A 140 -4.68 -5.44 9.06
C LEU A 140 -4.25 -3.98 8.94
N ASP A 141 -5.09 -3.03 9.37
CA ASP A 141 -4.75 -1.61 9.33
C ASP A 141 -3.47 -1.27 10.12
N PRO A 142 -3.38 -1.54 11.43
CA PRO A 142 -2.17 -1.23 12.21
C PRO A 142 -0.95 -2.07 11.80
N VAL A 143 -1.14 -3.22 11.15
CA VAL A 143 -0.04 -3.98 10.55
C VAL A 143 0.50 -3.23 9.34
N PHE A 144 -0.37 -2.84 8.41
CA PHE A 144 0.02 -2.09 7.22
C PHE A 144 0.65 -0.74 7.56
N ASP A 145 0.16 -0.04 8.59
CA ASP A 145 0.74 1.23 8.99
C ASP A 145 2.19 1.08 9.44
N ARG A 146 2.50 0.03 10.22
CA ARG A 146 3.87 -0.30 10.61
C ARG A 146 4.74 -0.75 9.43
N GLN A 147 4.16 -1.47 8.47
CA GLN A 147 4.86 -1.88 7.24
C GLN A 147 5.17 -0.70 6.32
N ALA A 148 4.26 0.28 6.22
CA ALA A 148 4.46 1.49 5.44
C ALA A 148 5.59 2.34 6.04
N TRP A 149 5.62 2.46 7.37
CA TRP A 149 6.71 3.05 8.12
C TRP A 149 6.61 2.70 9.61
N ALA A 150 7.69 2.20 10.22
CA ALA A 150 7.70 1.81 11.63
C ALA A 150 7.34 2.95 12.60
N GLY A 151 7.60 4.22 12.23
CA GLY A 151 7.26 5.40 13.02
C GLY A 151 5.83 5.92 12.84
N ASN A 152 5.03 5.34 11.92
CA ASN A 152 3.66 5.78 11.68
C ASN A 152 2.80 5.83 12.96
N PRO A 153 2.79 4.81 13.85
CA PRO A 153 1.96 4.85 15.05
C PRO A 153 2.30 6.01 15.99
N VAL A 154 3.58 6.36 16.11
CA VAL A 154 4.03 7.47 16.95
C VAL A 154 3.58 8.80 16.35
N LEU A 155 3.85 8.99 15.05
CA LEU A 155 3.48 10.24 14.37
C LEU A 155 1.96 10.42 14.29
N GLU A 156 1.19 9.35 14.09
CA GLU A 156 -0.26 9.41 14.10
C GLU A 156 -0.78 9.91 15.45
N ALA A 157 -0.24 9.39 16.56
CA ALA A 157 -0.62 9.82 17.90
C ALA A 157 -0.30 11.30 18.15
N GLU A 158 0.83 11.79 17.65
CA GLU A 158 1.20 13.21 17.70
C GLU A 158 0.23 14.09 16.89
N LEU A 159 -0.07 13.69 15.65
CA LEU A 159 -0.95 14.43 14.75
C LEU A 159 -2.42 14.43 15.21
N ALA A 160 -2.88 13.36 15.84
CA ALA A 160 -4.25 13.23 16.32
C ALA A 160 -4.62 14.27 17.39
N GLY A 161 -3.62 14.80 18.12
CA GLY A 161 -3.81 15.83 19.14
C GLY A 161 -3.85 17.27 18.60
N ALA A 162 -3.59 17.49 17.31
CA ALA A 162 -3.44 18.83 16.77
C ALA A 162 -4.78 19.59 16.66
N THR A 163 -4.79 20.85 17.08
CA THR A 163 -5.99 21.70 17.12
C THR A 163 -5.91 22.90 16.18
N ASP A 164 -4.75 23.19 15.61
CA ASP A 164 -4.59 24.22 14.59
C ASP A 164 -5.04 23.70 13.21
N PRO A 165 -5.40 24.60 12.27
CA PRO A 165 -5.85 24.19 10.93
C PRO A 165 -4.84 23.35 10.16
N LEU A 166 -3.54 23.67 10.26
CA LEU A 166 -2.49 22.94 9.56
C LEU A 166 -2.32 21.54 10.12
N GLY A 167 -2.25 21.40 11.44
CA GLY A 167 -2.17 20.10 12.11
C GLY A 167 -3.35 19.19 11.77
N ARG A 168 -4.58 19.71 11.76
CA ARG A 168 -5.76 18.95 11.32
C ARG A 168 -5.68 18.49 9.87
N ALA A 169 -5.22 19.37 8.97
CA ALA A 169 -5.05 19.03 7.56
C ALA A 169 -3.97 17.95 7.38
N LYS A 170 -2.84 18.07 8.09
CA LYS A 170 -1.78 17.04 8.13
C LYS A 170 -2.32 15.71 8.61
N TYR A 171 -3.09 15.69 9.70
CA TYR A 171 -3.68 14.46 10.23
C TYR A 171 -4.67 13.81 9.26
N ALA A 172 -5.60 14.59 8.70
CA ALA A 172 -6.57 14.09 7.72
C ALA A 172 -5.88 13.48 6.49
N TYR A 173 -4.89 14.17 5.94
CA TYR A 173 -4.15 13.68 4.79
C TYR A 173 -3.24 12.49 5.12
N PHE A 174 -2.63 12.48 6.31
CA PHE A 174 -1.88 11.34 6.85
C PHE A 174 -2.73 10.06 6.86
N ARG A 175 -3.99 10.16 7.27
CA ARG A 175 -4.89 8.99 7.31
C ARG A 175 -5.25 8.47 5.91
N ILE A 176 -5.43 9.36 4.94
CA ILE A 176 -5.66 8.99 3.53
C ILE A 176 -4.41 8.33 2.95
N MET A 177 -3.23 8.92 3.19
CA MET A 177 -1.95 8.45 2.65
C MET A 177 -1.34 7.28 3.43
N ARG A 178 -1.87 6.96 4.61
CA ARG A 178 -1.35 5.94 5.53
C ARG A 178 0.14 6.19 5.83
N GLY A 179 0.47 7.44 6.13
CA GLY A 179 1.82 7.93 6.41
C GLY A 179 2.06 9.40 6.02
N PRO A 180 3.22 9.98 6.38
CA PRO A 180 3.50 11.41 6.21
C PRO A 180 4.03 11.82 4.81
N TRP A 181 3.94 10.92 3.83
CA TRP A 181 4.40 11.13 2.47
C TRP A 181 3.26 10.99 1.47
N ASP A 182 3.22 11.88 0.49
CA ASP A 182 2.19 11.94 -0.54
C ASP A 182 2.41 10.84 -1.61
N ARG A 183 1.51 9.86 -1.65
CA ARG A 183 1.59 8.73 -2.60
C ARG A 183 1.27 9.14 -4.04
N GLN A 184 0.61 10.27 -4.27
CA GLN A 184 0.30 10.81 -5.59
C GLN A 184 1.42 11.71 -6.13
N ALA A 185 2.25 12.27 -5.24
CA ALA A 185 3.37 13.14 -5.58
C ALA A 185 4.72 12.50 -5.21
N HIS A 186 5.03 11.33 -5.77
CA HIS A 186 6.35 10.67 -5.64
C HIS A 186 6.90 10.52 -4.21
N ARG A 187 6.02 10.41 -3.20
CA ARG A 187 6.36 10.36 -1.77
C ARG A 187 7.02 11.63 -1.25
N GLU A 188 6.62 12.78 -1.77
CA GLU A 188 6.97 14.08 -1.18
C GLU A 188 6.47 14.15 0.27
N PRO A 189 7.35 14.53 1.22
CA PRO A 189 6.94 14.65 2.61
C PRO A 189 6.05 15.88 2.83
N PHE A 190 5.01 15.73 3.64
CA PHE A 190 4.10 16.84 3.98
C PHE A 190 3.86 17.02 5.48
N ALA A 191 4.05 15.95 6.28
CA ALA A 191 3.87 16.00 7.73
C ALA A 191 5.17 15.79 8.52
N ILE A 192 6.29 15.56 7.83
CA ILE A 192 7.62 15.33 8.41
C ILE A 192 8.69 15.97 7.52
N ASP A 193 9.88 16.22 8.05
CA ASP A 193 10.97 16.89 7.31
C ASP A 193 12.05 15.91 6.84
N ARG A 194 11.64 14.77 6.29
CA ARG A 194 12.59 13.75 5.80
C ARG A 194 12.04 12.95 4.62
N PRO A 195 12.91 12.44 3.72
CA PRO A 195 12.49 11.62 2.60
C PRO A 195 11.90 10.29 3.06
N TRP A 196 11.13 9.65 2.18
CA TRP A 196 10.58 8.33 2.44
C TRP A 196 11.70 7.27 2.54
N PRO A 197 11.72 6.43 3.59
CA PRO A 197 12.72 5.37 3.71
C PRO A 197 12.47 4.28 2.67
N LYS A 198 13.50 3.95 1.86
CA LYS A 198 13.40 2.96 0.78
C LYS A 198 13.00 1.56 1.29
N GLY A 199 13.43 1.21 2.51
CA GLY A 199 13.09 -0.05 3.17
C GLY A 199 11.71 -0.07 3.84
N ALA A 200 10.94 1.03 3.77
CA ALA A 200 9.69 1.20 4.49
C ALA A 200 9.83 0.81 5.99
N GLY A 201 8.90 0.03 6.54
CA GLY A 201 9.01 -0.58 7.87
C GLY A 201 9.58 -2.00 7.87
N PHE A 202 10.16 -2.49 6.76
CA PHE A 202 10.67 -3.87 6.66
C PHE A 202 12.17 -4.00 7.00
N TYR A 203 12.90 -2.90 6.93
CA TYR A 203 14.35 -2.85 7.16
C TYR A 203 14.67 -1.69 8.11
N PRO A 204 15.80 -1.74 8.84
CA PRO A 204 16.29 -0.60 9.58
C PRO A 204 16.50 0.59 8.63
N GLU A 205 16.12 1.79 9.05
CA GLU A 205 16.15 2.97 8.16
C GLU A 205 17.57 3.37 7.73
N ASP A 206 18.57 3.00 8.52
CA ASP A 206 19.99 3.22 8.29
C ASP A 206 20.67 2.07 7.52
N LEU A 207 19.95 0.99 7.19
CA LEU A 207 20.49 -0.12 6.43
C LEU A 207 20.42 0.17 4.93
N SER A 208 21.58 0.26 4.28
CA SER A 208 21.65 0.39 2.83
C SER A 208 21.38 -0.95 2.12
N ALA A 209 20.97 -0.88 0.84
CA ALA A 209 20.75 -2.08 0.05
C ALA A 209 22.07 -2.83 -0.21
N GLU A 210 23.18 -2.09 -0.27
CA GLU A 210 24.53 -2.61 -0.42
C GLU A 210 24.96 -3.38 0.82
N ASP A 211 24.74 -2.84 2.01
CA ASP A 211 25.07 -3.49 3.28
C ASP A 211 24.21 -4.74 3.50
N PHE A 212 22.92 -4.69 3.15
CA PHE A 212 22.06 -5.87 3.19
C PHE A 212 22.58 -6.99 2.27
N ARG A 213 22.93 -6.66 1.02
CA ARG A 213 23.50 -7.66 0.09
C ARG A 213 24.83 -8.20 0.57
N ALA A 214 25.69 -7.35 1.14
CA ALA A 214 26.96 -7.78 1.73
C ALA A 214 26.74 -8.72 2.93
N TRP A 215 25.74 -8.46 3.78
CA TRP A 215 25.38 -9.35 4.88
C TRP A 215 24.98 -10.74 4.38
N VAL A 216 24.06 -10.80 3.42
CA VAL A 216 23.55 -12.07 2.86
C VAL A 216 24.68 -12.87 2.19
N GLN A 217 25.61 -12.20 1.50
CA GLN A 217 26.79 -12.85 0.91
C GLN A 217 27.75 -13.41 1.98
N ALA A 218 27.96 -12.68 3.08
CA ALA A 218 28.81 -13.12 4.19
C ALA A 218 28.16 -14.23 5.03
N HIS A 219 26.82 -14.28 5.07
CA HIS A 219 26.04 -15.23 5.86
C HIS A 219 25.04 -15.99 4.97
N PRO A 220 25.50 -16.92 4.11
CA PRO A 220 24.61 -17.62 3.17
C PRO A 220 23.52 -18.46 3.87
N GLY A 221 23.72 -18.82 5.15
CA GLY A 221 22.70 -19.49 5.96
C GLY A 221 21.50 -18.60 6.30
N ASP A 222 21.68 -17.28 6.31
CA ASP A 222 20.63 -16.30 6.61
C ASP A 222 19.75 -16.00 5.39
N GLN A 223 20.26 -16.25 4.18
CA GLN A 223 19.61 -15.89 2.92
C GLN A 223 18.12 -16.30 2.84
N PRO A 224 17.71 -17.54 3.18
CA PRO A 224 16.31 -17.94 3.08
C PRO A 224 15.36 -17.15 3.98
N ALA A 225 15.85 -16.72 5.15
CA ALA A 225 15.07 -15.93 6.10
C ALA A 225 15.12 -14.43 5.77
N PHE A 226 16.23 -13.94 5.22
CA PHE A 226 16.44 -12.53 4.92
C PHE A 226 15.77 -12.09 3.61
N GLU A 227 15.73 -12.97 2.61
CA GLU A 227 15.04 -12.75 1.33
C GLU A 227 13.60 -13.29 1.33
N GLY A 228 13.12 -13.77 2.48
CA GLY A 228 11.77 -14.29 2.67
C GLY A 228 10.71 -13.18 2.65
N LEU A 229 9.49 -13.53 2.23
CA LEU A 229 8.36 -12.58 2.13
C LEU A 229 7.68 -12.27 3.47
N PHE A 230 8.03 -13.00 4.53
CA PHE A 230 7.30 -13.02 5.80
C PHE A 230 8.20 -12.70 7.00
N THR A 231 9.27 -11.95 6.77
CA THR A 231 10.24 -11.52 7.78
C THR A 231 10.48 -10.02 7.70
N VAL A 232 10.70 -9.41 8.85
CA VAL A 232 11.20 -8.03 8.98
C VAL A 232 12.65 -8.14 9.43
N ILE A 233 13.53 -7.34 8.82
CA ILE A 233 14.93 -7.27 9.20
C ILE A 233 15.07 -6.23 10.29
N GLU A 234 15.66 -6.62 11.41
CA GLU A 234 15.93 -5.75 12.55
C GLU A 234 17.41 -5.82 12.93
N ARG A 235 17.88 -4.80 13.67
CA ARG A 235 19.21 -4.83 14.28
C ARG A 235 19.19 -5.67 15.55
N GLU A 236 20.21 -6.48 15.75
CA GLU A 236 20.44 -7.22 16.99
C GLU A 236 21.92 -7.11 17.37
N GLY A 237 22.22 -6.21 18.32
CA GLY A 237 23.59 -5.79 18.59
C GLY A 237 24.24 -5.16 17.35
N ASP A 238 25.42 -5.64 16.99
CA ASP A 238 26.14 -5.23 15.78
C ASP A 238 25.69 -5.97 14.52
N GLY A 239 24.72 -6.90 14.65
CA GLY A 239 24.24 -7.75 13.56
C GLY A 239 22.83 -7.42 13.07
N LEU A 240 22.38 -8.24 12.11
CA LEU A 240 21.01 -8.24 11.60
C LEU A 240 20.31 -9.55 11.99
N VAL A 241 19.00 -9.47 12.22
CA VAL A 241 18.16 -10.64 12.47
C VAL A 241 16.88 -10.55 11.66
N ALA A 242 16.46 -11.66 11.04
CA ALA A 242 15.17 -11.78 10.38
C ALA A 242 14.11 -12.24 11.38
N ARG A 243 13.18 -11.35 11.73
CA ARG A 243 12.06 -11.68 12.63
C ARG A 243 10.81 -12.03 11.82
N PRO A 244 10.18 -13.19 12.06
CA PRO A 244 8.98 -13.59 11.31
C PRO A 244 7.79 -12.68 11.66
N TYR A 245 6.92 -12.44 10.68
CA TYR A 245 5.72 -11.60 10.83
C TYR A 245 4.82 -12.05 11.99
N SER A 246 4.71 -13.35 12.23
CA SER A 246 3.92 -13.93 13.34
C SER A 246 4.44 -13.55 14.73
N LYS A 247 5.66 -13.00 14.84
CA LYS A 247 6.22 -12.45 16.08
C LYS A 247 6.18 -10.93 16.09
N VAL A 248 6.52 -10.28 14.98
CA VAL A 248 6.54 -8.81 14.85
C VAL A 248 5.13 -8.21 15.00
N TYR A 249 4.11 -8.88 14.45
CA TYR A 249 2.72 -8.42 14.41
C TYR A 249 1.79 -9.28 15.28
N ALA A 250 2.27 -9.82 16.40
CA ALA A 250 1.53 -10.77 17.23
C ALA A 250 0.44 -10.15 18.14
N GLN A 251 0.40 -8.82 18.23
CA GLN A 251 -0.49 -8.03 19.08
C GLN A 251 -1.90 -7.99 18.48
#